data_AF-A0A0F8U1T3-F1
#
_entry.id   AF-A0A0F8U1T3-F1
#
_cell.length_a   1.000
_cell.length_b   1.000
_cell.length_c   1.000
_cell.angle_alpha   90.00
_cell.angle_beta   90.00
_cell.angle_gamma   90.00
#
_symmetry.space_group_name_H-M   'P 1'
#
loop_
_entity.id
_entity.type
_entity.pdbx_description
1 polymer ?
#
loop_
_entity_poly.entity_id
_entity_poly.type
_entity_poly.pdbx_seq_one_letter_code
_entity_poly.pdbx_strand_id
1 'polypeptide(L)'
;MPNKKFAILLLAATCARTATSPRSLRSDISILITNDLLESESPYSGSGVLLLDAMDLDSAAESCKALGETLWKPETPFSVIKPHLDYLIYQGRYSAEQRFWISSGVQHRRPQTITRTGLILPAADRERLPVLCTQSAPYSNETFSDTSSDFQVTIYSNKEHITGYRDRHAFRFLGIRYADEPERWTYSKLYQGSGSSVSALQFGNSCLQGPTTGAEDCLFLNIWTPYLPNQRGRSNLGSSLRPVLFWIHGGAFMSGKGSDPYTDGSNLASRGDVVVVAINYRLGSLGFLALHDGQTNGNFGLATKSQR
;
A
#
# COMPACT_ATOMS: atom_id res chain seq x y z
N MET A 1 -6.61 -53.03 33.88
CA MET A 1 -6.31 -52.57 32.50
C MET A 1 -7.12 -51.32 32.22
N PRO A 2 -6.54 -50.11 32.13
CA PRO A 2 -7.31 -48.90 31.91
C PRO A 2 -7.49 -48.62 30.42
N ASN A 3 -8.74 -48.36 30.03
CA ASN A 3 -9.17 -47.95 28.70
C ASN A 3 -8.59 -46.58 28.31
N LYS A 4 -7.77 -46.52 27.26
CA LYS A 4 -7.34 -45.26 26.63
C LYS A 4 -8.42 -44.80 25.64
N LYS A 5 -9.12 -43.71 25.99
CA LYS A 5 -9.96 -42.96 25.05
C LYS A 5 -9.05 -42.18 24.10
N PHE A 6 -9.12 -42.48 22.80
CA PHE A 6 -8.51 -41.65 21.76
C PHE A 6 -9.38 -40.41 21.54
N ALA A 7 -8.85 -39.24 21.90
CA ALA A 7 -9.43 -37.96 21.50
C ALA A 7 -8.92 -37.63 20.10
N ILE A 8 -9.83 -37.61 19.11
CA ILE A 8 -9.54 -37.13 17.76
C ILE A 8 -9.53 -35.61 17.82
N LEU A 9 -8.34 -35.02 17.77
CA LEU A 9 -8.14 -33.59 17.63
C LEU A 9 -8.47 -33.21 16.17
N LEU A 10 -9.66 -32.65 15.93
CA LEU A 10 -9.96 -32.00 14.66
C LEU A 10 -9.10 -30.74 14.54
N LEU A 11 -8.00 -30.82 13.81
CA LEU A 11 -7.30 -29.64 13.30
C LEU A 11 -8.21 -28.98 12.26
N ALA A 12 -8.93 -27.93 12.67
CA ALA A 12 -9.47 -26.97 11.72
C ALA A 12 -8.27 -26.31 11.02
N ALA A 13 -8.01 -26.70 9.77
CA ALA A 13 -7.08 -26.02 8.92
C ALA A 13 -7.64 -24.61 8.65
N THR A 14 -7.21 -23.63 9.45
CA THR A 14 -7.34 -22.24 9.07
C THR A 14 -6.54 -22.06 7.80
N CYS A 15 -7.24 -21.99 6.66
CA CYS A 15 -6.63 -21.67 5.38
C CYS A 15 -6.10 -20.24 5.53
N ALA A 16 -4.81 -20.10 5.83
CA ALA A 16 -4.16 -18.80 5.84
C ALA A 16 -4.29 -18.23 4.43
N ARG A 17 -5.21 -17.28 4.26
CA ARG A 17 -5.33 -16.54 3.01
C ARG A 17 -3.99 -15.86 2.80
N THR A 18 -3.29 -16.28 1.75
CA THR A 18 -2.10 -15.55 1.31
C THR A 18 -2.57 -14.17 0.86
N ALA A 19 -1.96 -13.12 1.40
CA ALA A 19 -2.34 -11.75 1.09
C ALA A 19 -2.22 -11.49 -0.42
N THR A 20 -3.21 -10.76 -0.95
CA THR A 20 -3.37 -10.58 -2.40
C THR A 20 -2.27 -9.67 -2.96
N SER A 21 -1.81 -9.96 -4.18
CA SER A 21 -0.75 -9.18 -4.84
C SER A 21 -1.19 -8.74 -6.24
N PRO A 22 -0.65 -7.61 -6.77
CA PRO A 22 -0.85 -7.24 -8.18
C PRO A 22 -0.48 -8.38 -9.15
N ARG A 23 0.54 -9.17 -8.79
CA ARG A 23 1.01 -10.32 -9.58
C ARG A 23 0.01 -11.48 -9.59
N SER A 24 -0.64 -11.78 -8.46
CA SER A 24 -1.65 -12.83 -8.37
C SER A 24 -2.93 -12.44 -9.11
N LEU A 25 -3.31 -11.16 -9.07
CA LEU A 25 -4.43 -10.61 -9.84
C LEU A 25 -4.11 -10.40 -11.33
N ARG A 26 -2.82 -10.44 -11.70
CA ARG A 26 -2.32 -10.06 -13.04
C ARG A 26 -2.80 -8.67 -13.46
N SER A 27 -2.87 -7.77 -12.50
CA SER A 27 -3.46 -6.44 -12.65
C SER A 27 -2.73 -5.45 -11.77
N ASP A 28 -2.56 -4.23 -12.28
CA ASP A 28 -2.32 -3.07 -11.44
C ASP A 28 -3.49 -2.90 -10.44
N ILE A 29 -3.23 -2.27 -9.31
CA ILE A 29 -4.26 -1.95 -8.32
C ILE A 29 -4.14 -0.47 -8.01
N SER A 30 -5.18 0.31 -8.33
CA SER A 30 -5.25 1.73 -8.00
C SER A 30 -6.38 2.00 -7.02
N ILE A 31 -6.14 2.81 -6.00
CA ILE A 31 -7.18 3.41 -5.16
C ILE A 31 -7.59 4.72 -5.82
N LEU A 32 -8.86 4.86 -6.16
CA LEU A 32 -9.46 6.10 -6.61
C LEU A 32 -10.37 6.61 -5.50
N ILE A 33 -10.04 7.77 -4.93
CA ILE A 33 -10.79 8.34 -3.82
C ILE A 33 -10.74 9.86 -3.85
N THR A 34 -11.84 10.49 -3.44
CA THR A 34 -11.87 11.92 -3.18
C THR A 34 -11.34 12.17 -1.76
N ASN A 35 -10.20 12.83 -1.66
CA ASN A 35 -9.62 13.25 -0.39
C ASN A 35 -9.70 14.77 -0.23
N ASP A 36 -10.73 15.21 0.50
CA ASP A 36 -10.97 16.60 0.90
C ASP A 36 -10.39 16.94 2.29
N LEU A 37 -9.63 16.03 2.89
CA LEU A 37 -9.05 16.12 4.23
C LEU A 37 -10.07 16.12 5.39
N LEU A 38 -11.32 15.75 5.14
CA LEU A 38 -12.36 15.62 6.17
C LEU A 38 -12.59 14.15 6.58
N GLU A 39 -11.96 13.20 5.90
CA GLU A 39 -12.02 11.77 6.22
C GLU A 39 -13.48 11.26 6.38
N SER A 40 -13.82 10.70 7.55
CA SER A 40 -15.17 10.19 7.86
C SER A 40 -16.22 11.30 7.95
N GLU A 41 -15.83 12.55 8.14
CA GLU A 41 -16.73 13.72 8.16
C GLU A 41 -17.06 14.21 6.75
N SER A 42 -16.35 13.72 5.72
CA SER A 42 -16.62 14.09 4.33
C SER A 42 -17.99 13.58 3.87
N PRO A 43 -18.77 14.38 3.10
CA PRO A 43 -19.93 13.88 2.38
C PRO A 43 -19.55 12.83 1.31
N TYR A 44 -18.26 12.70 1.00
CA TYR A 44 -17.68 11.72 0.08
C TYR A 44 -16.97 10.57 0.79
N SER A 45 -17.14 10.39 2.10
CA SER A 45 -16.42 9.36 2.89
C SER A 45 -16.63 7.91 2.41
N GLY A 46 -17.69 7.66 1.63
CA GLY A 46 -17.97 6.38 0.97
C GLY A 46 -17.58 6.29 -0.52
N SER A 47 -16.90 7.31 -1.08
CA SER A 47 -16.70 7.49 -2.53
C SER A 47 -15.58 6.67 -3.19
N GLY A 48 -14.85 5.86 -2.42
CA GLY A 48 -13.68 5.15 -2.91
C GLY A 48 -13.99 3.92 -3.78
N VAL A 49 -13.15 3.68 -4.79
CA VAL A 49 -13.13 2.42 -5.56
C VAL A 49 -11.71 1.92 -5.79
N LEU A 50 -11.58 0.60 -5.93
CA LEU A 50 -10.37 0.00 -6.47
C LEU A 50 -10.53 -0.19 -7.97
N LEU A 51 -9.56 0.29 -8.75
CA LEU A 51 -9.49 0.08 -10.19
C LEU A 51 -8.46 -1.01 -10.51
N LEU A 52 -8.92 -2.01 -11.25
CA LEU A 52 -8.08 -3.08 -11.82
C LEU A 52 -8.06 -2.99 -13.36
N ASP A 53 -7.03 -3.57 -13.95
CA ASP A 53 -6.83 -3.70 -15.39
C ASP A 53 -7.90 -4.58 -16.05
N ALA A 54 -7.89 -4.55 -17.38
CA ALA A 54 -8.89 -5.25 -18.18
C ALA A 54 -8.84 -6.78 -18.01
N MET A 55 -9.98 -7.37 -17.64
CA MET A 55 -10.20 -8.82 -17.51
C MET A 55 -11.65 -9.21 -17.83
N ASP A 56 -11.92 -10.51 -17.96
CA ASP A 56 -13.28 -11.05 -18.08
C ASP A 56 -14.05 -10.95 -16.75
N LEU A 57 -15.37 -11.12 -16.80
CA LEU A 57 -16.25 -10.90 -15.65
C LEU A 57 -15.97 -11.85 -14.47
N ASP A 58 -15.70 -13.13 -14.76
CA ASP A 58 -15.44 -14.13 -13.73
C ASP A 58 -14.14 -13.78 -12.98
N SER A 59 -13.08 -13.48 -13.73
CA SER A 59 -11.81 -13.00 -13.16
C SER A 59 -11.97 -11.68 -12.40
N ALA A 60 -12.85 -10.78 -12.86
CA ALA A 60 -13.14 -9.51 -12.20
C ALA A 60 -13.78 -9.74 -10.82
N ALA A 61 -14.80 -10.58 -10.74
CA ALA A 61 -15.49 -10.91 -9.50
C ALA A 61 -14.54 -11.62 -8.51
N GLU A 62 -13.73 -12.59 -8.99
CA GLU A 62 -12.73 -13.27 -8.18
C GLU A 62 -11.65 -12.31 -7.67
N SER A 63 -11.20 -11.37 -8.50
CA SER A 63 -10.17 -10.39 -8.13
C SER A 63 -10.66 -9.40 -7.09
N CYS A 64 -11.88 -8.87 -7.23
CA CYS A 64 -12.47 -8.03 -6.19
C CYS A 64 -12.60 -8.83 -4.88
N LYS A 65 -13.08 -10.08 -4.95
CA LYS A 65 -13.23 -10.94 -3.76
C LYS A 65 -11.89 -11.24 -3.08
N ALA A 66 -10.83 -11.46 -3.86
CA ALA A 66 -9.47 -11.66 -3.34
C ALA A 66 -8.95 -10.42 -2.60
N LEU A 67 -9.41 -9.22 -2.96
CA LEU A 67 -9.10 -7.96 -2.28
C LEU A 67 -10.01 -7.69 -1.07
N GLY A 68 -10.88 -8.63 -0.68
CA GLY A 68 -11.89 -8.41 0.37
C GLY A 68 -13.05 -7.52 -0.08
N GLU A 69 -13.27 -7.38 -1.38
CA GLU A 69 -14.22 -6.43 -1.98
C GLU A 69 -15.23 -7.12 -2.91
N THR A 70 -16.18 -6.34 -3.40
CA THR A 70 -17.15 -6.79 -4.42
C THR A 70 -17.05 -5.91 -5.65
N LEU A 71 -17.62 -6.33 -6.78
CA LEU A 71 -17.80 -5.43 -7.92
C LEU A 71 -18.62 -4.20 -7.47
N TRP A 72 -18.28 -3.03 -7.99
CA TRP A 72 -18.97 -1.78 -7.68
C TRP A 72 -20.44 -1.88 -8.05
N LYS A 73 -21.31 -1.32 -7.21
CA LYS A 73 -22.75 -1.51 -7.27
C LYS A 73 -23.44 -0.33 -7.97
N PRO A 74 -24.32 -0.58 -8.96
CA PRO A 74 -25.03 0.49 -9.66
C PRO A 74 -25.95 1.34 -8.76
N GLU A 75 -26.31 0.83 -7.58
CA GLU A 75 -27.09 1.57 -6.59
C GLU A 75 -26.25 2.65 -5.86
N THR A 76 -24.92 2.57 -5.93
CA THR A 76 -24.04 3.61 -5.38
C THR A 76 -24.10 4.86 -6.27
N PRO A 77 -24.27 6.07 -5.71
CA PRO A 77 -24.39 7.28 -6.52
C PRO A 77 -23.18 7.48 -7.43
N PHE A 78 -23.39 7.49 -8.75
CA PHE A 78 -22.29 7.61 -9.73
C PHE A 78 -21.46 8.90 -9.58
N SER A 79 -22.06 9.96 -9.03
CA SER A 79 -21.39 11.23 -8.75
C SER A 79 -20.13 11.08 -7.89
N VAL A 80 -20.04 10.04 -7.07
CA VAL A 80 -18.90 9.80 -6.18
C VAL A 80 -17.67 9.28 -6.91
N ILE A 81 -17.85 8.56 -8.02
CA ILE A 81 -16.75 7.99 -8.82
C ILE A 81 -16.47 8.76 -10.11
N LYS A 82 -17.45 9.53 -10.60
CA LYS A 82 -17.35 10.26 -11.87
C LYS A 82 -16.09 11.13 -11.98
N PRO A 83 -15.71 11.96 -10.98
CA PRO A 83 -14.52 12.81 -11.10
C PRO A 83 -13.24 11.99 -11.32
N HIS A 84 -13.16 10.80 -10.72
CA HIS A 84 -12.02 9.91 -10.89
C HIS A 84 -11.96 9.32 -12.29
N LEU A 85 -13.09 8.88 -12.85
CA LEU A 85 -13.14 8.37 -14.23
C LEU A 85 -12.83 9.47 -15.25
N ASP A 86 -13.35 10.68 -15.04
CA ASP A 86 -13.04 11.84 -15.87
C ASP A 86 -11.54 12.15 -15.86
N TYR A 87 -10.91 12.10 -14.68
CA TYR A 87 -9.47 12.34 -14.53
C TYR A 87 -8.62 11.30 -15.27
N LEU A 88 -8.98 10.01 -15.20
CA LEU A 88 -8.26 8.96 -15.92
C LEU A 88 -8.31 9.15 -17.45
N ILE A 89 -9.43 9.67 -17.95
CA ILE A 89 -9.61 9.97 -19.37
C ILE A 89 -8.86 11.24 -19.76
N TYR A 90 -8.86 12.27 -18.91
CA TYR A 90 -8.02 13.46 -19.08
C TYR A 90 -6.52 13.12 -19.11
N GLN A 91 -6.07 12.19 -18.26
CA GLN A 91 -4.71 11.66 -18.27
C GLN A 91 -4.39 10.78 -19.50
N GLY A 92 -5.37 10.50 -20.36
CA GLY A 92 -5.20 9.64 -21.54
C GLY A 92 -5.05 8.16 -21.22
N ARG A 93 -5.34 7.72 -19.98
CA ARG A 93 -5.30 6.29 -19.61
C ARG A 93 -6.41 5.47 -20.25
N TYR A 94 -7.54 6.11 -20.51
CA TYR A 94 -8.71 5.49 -21.13
C TYR A 94 -9.33 6.41 -22.17
N SER A 95 -10.01 5.81 -23.15
CA SER A 95 -10.80 6.57 -24.13
C SER A 95 -12.11 7.09 -23.52
N ALA A 96 -12.74 8.07 -24.18
CA ALA A 96 -14.04 8.61 -23.74
C ALA A 96 -15.17 7.56 -23.72
N GLU A 97 -15.06 6.53 -24.56
CA GLU A 97 -16.02 5.42 -24.68
C GLU A 97 -15.69 4.24 -23.77
N GLN A 98 -14.69 4.38 -22.88
CA GLN A 98 -14.30 3.31 -21.98
C GLN A 98 -15.46 2.88 -21.09
N ARG A 99 -15.63 1.56 -20.99
CA ARG A 99 -16.59 0.90 -20.10
C ARG A 99 -15.85 0.15 -19.00
N PHE A 100 -16.47 0.05 -17.84
CA PHE A 100 -15.91 -0.63 -16.68
C PHE A 100 -16.87 -1.71 -16.17
N TRP A 101 -16.33 -2.84 -15.74
CA TRP A 101 -17.12 -3.89 -15.08
C TRP A 101 -17.70 -3.39 -13.76
N ILE A 102 -18.99 -3.65 -13.57
CA ILE A 102 -19.74 -3.39 -12.34
C ILE A 102 -20.58 -4.63 -11.98
N SER A 103 -21.13 -4.69 -10.77
CA SER A 103 -22.00 -5.79 -10.39
C SER A 103 -23.30 -5.74 -11.18
N SER A 104 -23.81 -6.90 -11.61
CA SER A 104 -25.18 -6.99 -12.11
C SER A 104 -26.16 -6.73 -10.98
N GLY A 105 -26.99 -5.70 -11.10
CA GLY A 105 -28.06 -5.42 -10.13
C GLY A 105 -29.05 -6.58 -10.04
N VAL A 106 -29.79 -6.67 -8.94
CA VAL A 106 -30.74 -7.78 -8.64
C VAL A 106 -31.77 -8.01 -9.77
N GLN A 107 -32.05 -6.97 -10.56
CA GLN A 107 -33.02 -7.00 -11.66
C GLN A 107 -32.43 -7.40 -13.02
N HIS A 108 -31.10 -7.51 -13.16
CA HIS A 108 -30.45 -7.70 -14.45
C HIS A 108 -29.79 -9.07 -14.56
N ARG A 109 -30.30 -9.89 -15.49
CA ARG A 109 -29.75 -11.24 -15.78
C ARG A 109 -28.48 -11.23 -16.65
N ARG A 110 -28.09 -10.08 -17.21
CA ARG A 110 -26.92 -9.95 -18.09
C ARG A 110 -25.80 -9.19 -17.40
N PRO A 111 -24.53 -9.47 -17.70
CA PRO A 111 -23.40 -8.68 -17.21
C PRO A 111 -23.57 -7.20 -17.51
N GLN A 112 -23.16 -6.36 -16.56
CA GLN A 112 -23.33 -4.93 -16.65
C GLN A 112 -21.99 -4.21 -16.65
N THR A 113 -21.95 -3.14 -17.40
CA THR A 113 -20.83 -2.21 -17.46
C THR A 113 -21.33 -0.80 -17.24
N ILE A 114 -20.46 0.08 -16.78
CA ILE A 114 -20.75 1.51 -16.66
C ILE A 114 -19.79 2.32 -17.54
N THR A 115 -20.32 3.34 -18.19
CA THR A 115 -19.54 4.32 -18.96
C THR A 115 -19.13 5.51 -18.08
N ARG A 116 -18.23 6.37 -18.57
CA ARG A 116 -17.87 7.65 -17.91
C ARG A 116 -19.08 8.58 -17.64
N THR A 117 -20.17 8.44 -18.39
CA THR A 117 -21.38 9.26 -18.20
C THR A 117 -22.37 8.64 -17.22
N GLY A 118 -22.09 7.45 -16.70
CA GLY A 118 -22.98 6.71 -15.79
C GLY A 118 -24.01 5.85 -16.51
N LEU A 119 -23.96 5.78 -17.85
CA LEU A 119 -24.84 4.89 -18.61
C LEU A 119 -24.45 3.43 -18.36
N ILE A 120 -25.43 2.64 -17.92
CA ILE A 120 -25.27 1.20 -17.71
C ILE A 120 -25.58 0.47 -19.02
N LEU A 121 -24.63 -0.32 -19.50
CA LEU A 121 -24.74 -1.06 -20.74
C LEU A 121 -24.48 -2.55 -20.50
N PRO A 122 -25.21 -3.45 -21.18
CA PRO A 122 -24.88 -4.87 -21.16
C PRO A 122 -23.53 -5.11 -21.85
N ALA A 123 -22.85 -6.18 -21.45
CA ALA A 123 -21.64 -6.66 -22.11
C ALA A 123 -21.64 -8.19 -22.18
N ALA A 124 -20.79 -8.74 -23.05
CA ALA A 124 -20.57 -10.18 -23.11
C ALA A 124 -19.57 -10.59 -22.02
N ASP A 125 -19.81 -11.72 -21.36
CA ASP A 125 -19.05 -12.20 -20.19
C ASP A 125 -17.53 -12.31 -20.44
N ARG A 126 -17.16 -12.58 -21.70
CA ARG A 126 -15.76 -12.75 -22.16
C ARG A 126 -15.08 -11.46 -22.61
N GLU A 127 -15.77 -10.33 -22.59
CA GLU A 127 -15.16 -9.05 -22.92
C GLU A 127 -14.12 -8.67 -21.86
N ARG A 128 -12.97 -8.14 -22.28
CA ARG A 128 -11.91 -7.72 -21.33
C ARG A 128 -12.06 -6.23 -21.07
N LEU A 129 -12.56 -5.88 -19.89
CA LEU A 129 -12.80 -4.50 -19.49
C LEU A 129 -12.18 -4.22 -18.12
N PRO A 130 -11.69 -2.99 -17.86
CA PRO A 130 -11.21 -2.59 -16.55
C PRO A 130 -12.30 -2.74 -15.50
N VAL A 131 -11.91 -3.02 -14.26
CA VAL A 131 -12.83 -3.42 -13.19
C VAL A 131 -12.92 -2.34 -12.13
N LEU A 132 -14.14 -2.01 -11.73
CA LEU A 132 -14.38 -1.22 -10.52
C LEU A 132 -14.81 -2.16 -9.40
N CYS A 133 -13.98 -2.28 -8.37
CA CYS A 133 -14.36 -2.91 -7.12
C CYS A 133 -14.75 -1.84 -6.09
N THR A 134 -15.56 -2.23 -5.11
CA THR A 134 -15.75 -1.47 -3.89
C THR A 134 -14.40 -1.26 -3.19
N GLN A 135 -14.32 -0.20 -2.38
CA GLN A 135 -13.23 0.02 -1.45
C GLN A 135 -13.93 0.18 -0.09
N SER A 136 -13.69 -0.73 0.84
CA SER A 136 -14.36 -0.81 2.13
C SER A 136 -13.42 -0.63 3.32
N ALA A 137 -12.09 -0.54 3.09
CA ALA A 137 -11.15 -0.38 4.20
C ALA A 137 -11.47 0.89 5.01
N PRO A 138 -11.33 0.81 6.35
CA PRO A 138 -11.54 1.95 7.21
C PRO A 138 -10.45 3.01 7.01
N TYR A 139 -10.73 4.22 7.47
CA TYR A 139 -9.69 5.24 7.64
C TYR A 139 -8.72 4.80 8.74
N SER A 140 -7.43 5.05 8.51
CA SER A 140 -6.44 4.94 9.57
C SER A 140 -6.21 6.30 10.22
N ASN A 141 -5.92 6.30 11.51
CA ASN A 141 -5.51 7.49 12.25
C ASN A 141 -4.33 7.13 13.19
N GLU A 142 -3.94 8.07 14.05
CA GLU A 142 -2.82 7.90 14.98
C GLU A 142 -2.98 6.68 15.90
N THR A 143 -4.20 6.37 16.32
CA THR A 143 -4.48 5.34 17.33
C THR A 143 -5.09 4.06 16.74
N PHE A 144 -5.52 4.10 15.48
CA PHE A 144 -6.22 2.99 14.84
C PHE A 144 -5.75 2.76 13.40
N SER A 145 -5.49 1.51 13.05
CA SER A 145 -5.31 1.03 11.69
C SER A 145 -5.78 -0.42 11.62
N ASP A 146 -6.59 -0.76 10.61
CA ASP A 146 -7.05 -2.14 10.41
C ASP A 146 -6.07 -2.91 9.54
N THR A 147 -5.27 -3.75 10.17
CA THR A 147 -4.29 -4.62 9.50
C THR A 147 -4.79 -6.05 9.34
N SER A 148 -6.11 -6.29 9.40
CA SER A 148 -6.70 -7.62 9.19
C SER A 148 -6.39 -8.17 7.80
N SER A 149 -6.43 -9.49 7.65
CA SER A 149 -6.04 -10.17 6.41
C SER A 149 -6.84 -9.74 5.17
N ASP A 150 -8.05 -9.23 5.35
CA ASP A 150 -8.91 -8.78 4.25
C ASP A 150 -8.38 -7.50 3.57
N PHE A 151 -7.55 -6.72 4.27
CA PHE A 151 -6.94 -5.50 3.76
C PHE A 151 -5.44 -5.64 3.48
N GLN A 152 -4.86 -6.81 3.76
CA GLN A 152 -3.45 -7.06 3.51
C GLN A 152 -3.16 -7.23 2.02
N VAL A 153 -2.03 -6.67 1.60
CA VAL A 153 -1.51 -6.80 0.24
C VAL A 153 -0.02 -7.15 0.29
N THR A 154 0.41 -8.03 -0.61
CA THR A 154 1.82 -8.43 -0.70
C THR A 154 2.45 -7.95 -2.00
N ILE A 155 3.65 -7.42 -1.92
CA ILE A 155 4.50 -7.09 -3.08
C ILE A 155 5.80 -7.89 -3.00
N TYR A 156 6.45 -8.08 -4.15
CA TYR A 156 7.79 -8.68 -4.18
C TYR A 156 8.83 -7.60 -4.47
N SER A 157 9.76 -7.38 -3.55
CA SER A 157 10.83 -6.40 -3.68
C SER A 157 12.04 -6.82 -2.86
N ASN A 158 13.25 -6.45 -3.28
CA ASN A 158 14.50 -6.77 -2.58
C ASN A 158 14.63 -8.26 -2.16
N LYS A 159 14.21 -9.20 -3.02
CA LYS A 159 14.16 -10.65 -2.74
C LYS A 159 13.20 -11.08 -1.62
N GLU A 160 12.30 -10.21 -1.18
CA GLU A 160 11.31 -10.50 -0.12
C GLU A 160 9.88 -10.34 -0.61
N HIS A 161 8.98 -11.07 0.04
CA HIS A 161 7.56 -10.84 -0.06
C HIS A 161 7.13 -9.92 1.08
N ILE A 162 6.93 -8.64 0.78
CA ILE A 162 6.61 -7.61 1.76
C ILE A 162 5.10 -7.47 1.86
N THR A 163 4.53 -7.78 3.02
CA THR A 163 3.08 -7.68 3.28
C THR A 163 2.76 -6.38 4.01
N GLY A 164 2.12 -5.46 3.30
CA GLY A 164 1.51 -4.25 3.86
C GLY A 164 -0.01 -4.42 3.96
N TYR A 165 -0.71 -3.30 4.08
CA TYR A 165 -2.17 -3.25 4.08
C TYR A 165 -2.67 -2.02 3.32
N ARG A 166 -3.93 -2.03 2.91
CA ARG A 166 -4.62 -0.84 2.42
C ARG A 166 -5.51 -0.27 3.49
N ASP A 167 -5.54 1.05 3.59
CA ASP A 167 -6.63 1.73 4.25
C ASP A 167 -7.53 2.41 3.21
N ARG A 168 -8.39 3.32 3.67
CA ARG A 168 -9.27 4.09 2.81
C ARG A 168 -8.51 4.96 1.80
N HIS A 169 -7.34 5.51 2.15
CA HIS A 169 -6.59 6.48 1.35
C HIS A 169 -5.51 5.82 0.49
N ALA A 170 -4.77 4.85 1.04
CA ALA A 170 -3.53 4.38 0.44
C ALA A 170 -3.19 2.93 0.81
N PHE A 171 -2.32 2.33 0.01
CA PHE A 171 -1.53 1.18 0.42
C PHE A 171 -0.38 1.64 1.32
N ARG A 172 -0.19 0.96 2.45
CA ARG A 172 0.76 1.28 3.51
C ARG A 172 1.71 0.12 3.71
N PHE A 173 3.00 0.39 3.63
CA PHE A 173 4.07 -0.55 3.98
C PHE A 173 4.99 0.13 4.99
N LEU A 174 4.85 -0.24 6.25
CA LEU A 174 5.47 0.42 7.38
C LEU A 174 6.61 -0.45 7.91
N GLY A 175 7.73 0.15 8.32
CA GLY A 175 8.83 -0.58 8.94
C GLY A 175 9.65 -1.46 7.99
N ILE A 176 9.75 -1.11 6.71
CA ILE A 176 10.59 -1.85 5.76
C ILE A 176 12.06 -1.56 6.06
N ARG A 177 12.88 -2.59 6.31
CA ARG A 177 14.32 -2.42 6.50
C ARG A 177 14.99 -2.05 5.17
N TYR A 178 15.80 -1.01 5.18
CA TYR A 178 16.59 -0.62 4.00
C TYR A 178 18.11 -0.74 4.22
N ALA A 179 18.55 -0.84 5.48
CA ALA A 179 19.95 -1.07 5.82
C ALA A 179 20.08 -2.09 6.96
N ASP A 180 21.20 -2.80 6.97
CA ASP A 180 21.56 -3.67 8.09
C ASP A 180 21.64 -2.86 9.39
N GLU A 181 21.39 -3.50 10.53
CA GLU A 181 21.68 -2.88 11.83
C GLU A 181 23.16 -2.49 11.86
N PRO A 182 23.47 -1.19 11.95
CA PRO A 182 24.86 -0.75 11.85
C PRO A 182 25.56 -0.93 13.19
N GLU A 183 26.79 -1.41 13.16
CA GLU A 183 27.70 -1.27 14.29
C GLU A 183 27.91 0.23 14.60
N ARG A 184 28.12 0.57 15.87
CA ARG A 184 28.34 1.95 16.31
C ARG A 184 29.48 2.60 15.53
N TRP A 185 29.22 3.79 15.01
CA TRP A 185 30.19 4.61 14.26
C TRP A 185 30.78 3.93 13.02
N THR A 186 30.02 3.05 12.39
CA THR A 186 30.33 2.51 11.07
C THR A 186 29.33 3.02 10.03
N TYR A 187 29.69 3.03 8.75
CA TYR A 187 28.74 3.37 7.68
C TYR A 187 27.72 2.24 7.47
N SER A 188 26.46 2.62 7.25
CA SER A 188 25.37 1.66 7.04
C SER A 188 25.58 0.88 5.74
N LYS A 189 25.32 -0.43 5.79
CA LYS A 189 25.35 -1.31 4.61
C LYS A 189 23.94 -1.52 4.08
N LEU A 190 23.82 -1.69 2.76
CA LEU A 190 22.54 -1.95 2.11
C LEU A 190 21.97 -3.28 2.58
N TYR A 191 20.71 -3.26 3.04
CA TYR A 191 20.04 -4.49 3.46
C TYR A 191 19.78 -5.39 2.25
N GLN A 192 20.30 -6.62 2.30
CA GLN A 192 19.93 -7.67 1.37
C GLN A 192 18.78 -8.46 1.96
N GLY A 193 17.64 -8.49 1.28
CA GLY A 193 16.47 -9.16 1.79
C GLY A 193 16.71 -10.64 2.06
N SER A 194 16.02 -11.13 3.10
CA SER A 194 16.16 -12.46 3.68
C SER A 194 15.74 -13.62 2.77
N GLY A 195 15.15 -13.35 1.60
CA GLY A 195 14.54 -14.38 0.75
C GLY A 195 13.16 -14.84 1.24
N SER A 196 12.66 -14.29 2.34
CA SER A 196 11.45 -14.73 3.04
C SER A 196 10.31 -13.70 2.95
N SER A 197 9.15 -14.05 3.49
CA SER A 197 8.05 -13.10 3.66
C SER A 197 8.27 -12.25 4.91
N VAL A 198 8.12 -10.93 4.77
CA VAL A 198 8.28 -9.95 5.85
C VAL A 198 7.02 -9.14 6.04
N SER A 199 6.70 -8.84 7.30
CA SER A 199 5.56 -8.00 7.65
C SER A 199 5.96 -6.54 7.61
N ALA A 200 5.19 -5.72 6.91
CA ALA A 200 5.28 -4.27 6.87
C ALA A 200 3.95 -3.63 7.35
N LEU A 201 3.34 -4.24 8.36
CA LEU A 201 2.05 -3.81 8.92
C LEU A 201 2.21 -2.76 10.03
N GLN A 202 3.42 -2.60 10.59
CA GLN A 202 3.69 -1.73 11.73
C GLN A 202 4.98 -0.95 11.50
N PHE A 203 5.07 0.24 12.08
CA PHE A 203 6.29 1.03 12.04
C PHE A 203 7.45 0.28 12.71
N GLY A 204 8.63 0.38 12.10
CA GLY A 204 9.88 -0.05 12.72
C GLY A 204 10.30 0.90 13.85
N ASN A 205 11.29 0.49 14.64
CA ASN A 205 11.81 1.29 15.75
C ASN A 205 12.34 2.65 15.26
N SER A 206 12.07 3.72 16.00
CA SER A 206 12.76 5.00 15.82
C SER A 206 14.22 4.89 16.26
N CYS A 207 15.11 5.69 15.67
CA CYS A 207 16.51 5.68 16.08
C CYS A 207 16.70 6.23 17.50
N LEU A 208 17.72 5.69 18.18
CA LEU A 208 18.09 6.08 19.53
C LEU A 208 18.37 7.59 19.60
N GLN A 209 17.62 8.28 20.47
CA GLN A 209 17.67 9.74 20.62
C GLN A 209 17.59 10.19 22.10
N GLY A 210 17.64 9.24 23.02
CA GLY A 210 17.69 9.45 24.46
C GLY A 210 17.90 8.12 25.19
N PRO A 211 18.13 8.13 26.52
CA PRO A 211 18.43 6.91 27.29
C PRO A 211 17.33 5.84 27.21
N THR A 212 16.07 6.24 26.98
CA THR A 212 14.90 5.35 26.93
C THR A 212 14.08 5.53 25.66
N THR A 213 14.62 6.20 24.63
CA THR A 213 13.86 6.55 23.42
C THR A 213 14.58 6.06 22.17
N GLY A 214 13.94 5.10 21.48
CA GLY A 214 14.42 4.50 20.23
C GLY A 214 15.34 3.29 20.44
N ALA A 215 15.87 2.77 19.34
CA ALA A 215 16.79 1.64 19.28
C ALA A 215 17.94 1.90 18.29
N GLU A 216 19.02 1.13 18.36
CA GLU A 216 20.11 1.17 17.37
C GLU A 216 19.69 0.45 16.08
N ASP A 217 18.97 -0.66 16.20
CA ASP A 217 18.23 -1.27 15.10
C ASP A 217 17.02 -0.42 14.71
N CYS A 218 17.24 0.57 13.85
CA CYS A 218 16.24 1.59 13.51
C CYS A 218 16.15 1.98 12.03
N LEU A 219 16.97 1.39 11.16
CA LEU A 219 17.08 1.79 9.75
C LEU A 219 15.94 1.22 8.89
N PHE A 220 14.76 1.74 9.17
CA PHE A 220 13.50 1.41 8.51
C PHE A 220 12.94 2.59 7.73
N LEU A 221 12.15 2.28 6.71
CA LEU A 221 11.38 3.22 5.93
C LEU A 221 9.90 2.83 5.88
N ASN A 222 9.07 3.81 5.55
CA ASN A 222 7.62 3.69 5.46
C ASN A 222 7.19 4.20 4.09
N ILE A 223 6.25 3.52 3.44
CA ILE A 223 5.75 3.85 2.10
C ILE A 223 4.22 3.97 2.15
N TRP A 224 3.72 5.05 1.57
CA TRP A 224 2.31 5.26 1.26
C TRP A 224 2.15 5.50 -0.24
N THR A 225 1.21 4.81 -0.88
CA THR A 225 0.95 4.95 -2.32
C THR A 225 -0.51 4.66 -2.66
N PRO A 226 -1.14 5.38 -3.61
CA PRO A 226 -2.45 5.02 -4.12
C PRO A 226 -2.40 3.91 -5.18
N TYR A 227 -1.22 3.45 -5.57
CA TYR A 227 -1.03 2.57 -6.73
C TYR A 227 -0.02 1.45 -6.47
N LEU A 228 -0.37 0.22 -6.88
CA LEU A 228 0.50 -0.94 -6.89
C LEU A 228 0.63 -1.50 -8.33
N PRO A 229 1.83 -1.48 -8.93
CA PRO A 229 2.04 -1.99 -10.28
C PRO A 229 2.14 -3.52 -10.31
N ASN A 230 1.56 -4.12 -11.34
CA ASN A 230 1.84 -5.48 -11.75
C ASN A 230 3.20 -5.54 -12.45
N GLN A 231 4.15 -6.25 -11.86
CA GLN A 231 5.54 -6.31 -12.33
C GLN A 231 5.73 -6.99 -13.72
N ARG A 232 4.65 -7.44 -14.37
CA ARG A 232 4.67 -7.98 -15.73
C ARG A 232 4.64 -6.86 -16.76
N GLY A 233 5.82 -6.37 -17.14
CA GLY A 233 5.98 -5.53 -18.33
C GLY A 233 6.65 -4.19 -18.04
N ARG A 234 7.96 -4.23 -17.77
CA ARG A 234 8.79 -3.00 -17.75
C ARG A 234 8.83 -2.27 -19.11
N SER A 235 8.22 -2.82 -20.15
CA SER A 235 8.19 -2.27 -21.52
C SER A 235 7.24 -1.09 -21.71
N ASN A 236 6.28 -0.85 -20.80
CA ASN A 236 5.35 0.30 -20.85
C ASN A 236 5.45 1.20 -19.60
N LEU A 237 6.62 1.22 -18.94
CA LEU A 237 6.82 1.90 -17.65
C LEU A 237 6.58 3.42 -17.72
N GLY A 238 6.74 4.07 -18.88
CA GLY A 238 6.74 5.53 -18.99
C GLY A 238 5.42 6.22 -18.62
N SER A 239 4.27 5.57 -18.77
CA SER A 239 2.95 6.22 -18.61
C SER A 239 2.22 5.90 -17.29
N SER A 240 2.79 5.04 -16.42
CA SER A 240 2.14 4.63 -15.16
C SER A 240 2.95 4.90 -13.90
N LEU A 241 4.19 5.38 -14.01
CA LEU A 241 4.99 5.76 -12.85
C LEU A 241 4.39 6.94 -12.08
N ARG A 242 4.55 6.92 -10.77
CA ARG A 242 4.18 8.03 -9.89
C ARG A 242 5.42 8.77 -9.40
N PRO A 243 5.36 10.10 -9.26
CA PRO A 243 6.41 10.84 -8.56
C PRO A 243 6.62 10.27 -7.15
N VAL A 244 7.88 10.27 -6.70
CA VAL A 244 8.24 9.83 -5.36
C VAL A 244 8.67 11.04 -4.54
N LEU A 245 7.93 11.30 -3.46
CA LEU A 245 8.32 12.25 -2.43
C LEU A 245 9.07 11.51 -1.33
N PHE A 246 10.35 11.82 -1.18
CA PHE A 246 11.21 11.23 -0.18
C PHE A 246 11.40 12.19 1.00
N TRP A 247 10.70 11.91 2.10
CA TRP A 247 10.67 12.72 3.31
C TRP A 247 11.78 12.33 4.28
N ILE A 248 12.52 13.34 4.72
CA ILE A 248 13.61 13.22 5.69
C ILE A 248 13.27 14.15 6.86
N HIS A 249 12.97 13.56 8.02
CA HIS A 249 12.55 14.34 9.18
C HIS A 249 13.66 15.28 9.69
N GLY A 250 13.24 16.42 10.23
CA GLY A 250 14.08 17.37 10.95
C GLY A 250 14.44 16.88 12.37
N GLY A 251 14.66 17.83 13.29
CA GLY A 251 15.02 17.55 14.68
C GLY A 251 16.49 17.83 15.03
N ALA A 252 17.11 18.79 14.34
CA ALA A 252 18.47 19.27 14.60
C ALA A 252 19.55 18.16 14.66
N PHE A 253 19.36 17.07 13.90
CA PHE A 253 20.18 15.86 13.94
C PHE A 253 20.19 15.11 15.28
N MET A 254 19.33 15.49 16.23
CA MET A 254 19.27 14.94 17.58
C MET A 254 18.00 14.12 17.83
N SER A 255 16.89 14.45 17.18
CA SER A 255 15.59 13.83 17.40
C SER A 255 14.79 13.65 16.11
N GLY A 256 13.66 12.96 16.21
CA GLY A 256 12.72 12.73 15.11
C GLY A 256 12.63 11.28 14.68
N LYS A 257 11.65 10.98 13.81
CA LYS A 257 11.36 9.64 13.29
C LYS A 257 10.51 9.75 12.01
N GLY A 258 10.63 8.75 11.13
CA GLY A 258 9.78 8.61 9.94
C GLY A 258 8.37 8.09 10.22
N SER A 259 8.06 7.78 11.48
CA SER A 259 6.74 7.38 12.00
C SER A 259 6.06 8.50 12.79
N ASP A 260 6.42 9.76 12.54
CA ASP A 260 5.79 10.91 13.17
C ASP A 260 4.36 11.06 12.62
N PRO A 261 3.30 10.99 13.47
CA PRO A 261 1.90 11.08 13.04
C PRO A 261 1.59 12.36 12.24
N TYR A 262 2.28 13.47 12.53
CA TYR A 262 2.09 14.73 11.80
C TYR A 262 2.63 14.70 10.36
N THR A 263 3.34 13.64 10.00
CA THR A 263 3.94 13.44 8.67
C THR A 263 3.44 12.17 7.98
N ASP A 264 2.28 11.65 8.39
CA ASP A 264 1.67 10.49 7.70
C ASP A 264 1.44 10.80 6.22
N GLY A 265 1.96 9.92 5.36
CA GLY A 265 1.98 10.13 3.90
C GLY A 265 0.65 9.90 3.19
N SER A 266 -0.37 9.35 3.85
CA SER A 266 -1.60 8.87 3.19
C SER A 266 -2.38 9.98 2.48
N ASN A 267 -2.49 11.14 3.13
CA ASN A 267 -3.22 12.29 2.58
C ASN A 267 -2.52 12.84 1.33
N LEU A 268 -1.21 12.97 1.39
CA LEU A 268 -0.42 13.46 0.25
C LEU A 268 -0.38 12.44 -0.89
N ALA A 269 -0.25 11.15 -0.56
CA ALA A 269 -0.24 10.07 -1.55
C ALA A 269 -1.56 10.00 -2.33
N SER A 270 -2.70 9.98 -1.63
CA SER A 270 -4.03 9.86 -2.24
C SER A 270 -4.47 11.11 -3.00
N ARG A 271 -4.22 12.31 -2.46
CA ARG A 271 -4.62 13.57 -3.10
C ARG A 271 -3.67 14.00 -4.22
N GLY A 272 -2.38 13.71 -4.08
CA GLY A 272 -1.34 14.11 -5.02
C GLY A 272 -1.05 13.10 -6.13
N ASP A 273 -1.59 11.89 -6.04
CA ASP A 273 -1.24 10.75 -6.91
C ASP A 273 0.28 10.49 -6.90
N VAL A 274 0.87 10.45 -5.69
CA VAL A 274 2.33 10.29 -5.47
C VAL A 274 2.63 9.11 -4.55
N VAL A 275 3.87 8.61 -4.62
CA VAL A 275 4.43 7.73 -3.60
C VAL A 275 5.11 8.59 -2.54
N VAL A 276 4.74 8.43 -1.28
CA VAL A 276 5.43 9.07 -0.16
C VAL A 276 6.30 8.04 0.54
N VAL A 277 7.57 8.38 0.75
CA VAL A 277 8.52 7.55 1.50
C VAL A 277 9.04 8.36 2.67
N ALA A 278 8.96 7.83 3.90
CA ALA A 278 9.58 8.44 5.08
C ALA A 278 10.61 7.48 5.67
N ILE A 279 11.77 7.99 6.08
CA ILE A 279 12.87 7.17 6.62
C ILE A 279 13.22 7.55 8.06
N ASN A 280 13.75 6.58 8.80
CA ASN A 280 14.57 6.85 9.97
C ASN A 280 16.04 6.95 9.56
N TYR A 281 16.82 7.81 10.21
CA TYR A 281 18.29 7.84 10.08
C TYR A 281 18.94 8.01 11.46
N ARG A 282 20.20 7.61 11.61
CA ARG A 282 20.91 7.72 12.90
C ARG A 282 21.07 9.18 13.33
N LEU A 283 20.86 9.42 14.62
CA LEU A 283 20.84 10.73 15.26
C LEU A 283 21.93 10.85 16.33
N GLY A 284 22.16 12.06 16.82
CA GLY A 284 23.08 12.37 17.91
C GLY A 284 24.50 11.86 17.66
N SER A 285 25.17 11.44 18.74
CA SER A 285 26.53 10.90 18.66
C SER A 285 26.62 9.62 17.82
N LEU A 286 25.57 8.80 17.76
CA LEU A 286 25.57 7.59 16.92
C LEU A 286 25.51 7.91 15.42
N GLY A 287 24.91 9.04 15.04
CA GLY A 287 24.85 9.50 13.66
C GLY A 287 25.99 10.42 13.24
N PHE A 288 26.55 11.20 14.18
CA PHE A 288 27.35 12.39 13.84
C PHE A 288 28.62 12.58 14.66
N LEU A 289 28.98 11.65 15.56
CA LEU A 289 30.26 11.74 16.27
C LEU A 289 31.43 11.72 15.27
N ALA A 290 32.31 12.71 15.38
CA ALA A 290 33.55 12.80 14.63
C ALA A 290 34.71 12.96 15.62
N LEU A 291 35.71 12.10 15.52
CA LEU A 291 36.93 12.14 16.34
C LEU A 291 38.15 12.27 15.44
N HIS A 292 39.25 12.79 15.99
CA HIS A 292 40.54 12.83 15.31
C HIS A 292 41.33 11.53 15.52
N ASP A 293 40.69 10.38 15.27
CA ASP A 293 41.26 9.03 15.45
C ASP A 293 41.47 8.28 14.12
N GLY A 294 41.06 8.87 13.00
CA GLY A 294 41.10 8.28 11.66
C GLY A 294 40.06 7.18 11.40
N GLN A 295 39.21 6.86 12.37
CA GLN A 295 38.21 5.78 12.31
C GLN A 295 36.78 6.32 12.41
N THR A 296 36.55 7.20 13.39
CA THR A 296 35.25 7.81 13.68
C THR A 296 35.07 9.10 12.88
N ASN A 297 34.78 8.97 11.60
CA ASN A 297 34.81 10.08 10.64
C ASN A 297 33.51 10.91 10.56
N GLY A 298 32.50 10.60 11.37
CA GLY A 298 31.21 11.30 11.38
C GLY A 298 30.35 11.09 10.13
N ASN A 299 29.26 11.85 10.05
CA ASN A 299 28.28 11.81 8.96
C ASN A 299 27.65 10.41 8.69
N PHE A 300 27.69 9.50 9.66
CA PHE A 300 27.08 8.19 9.57
C PHE A 300 25.58 8.26 9.29
N GLY A 301 24.88 9.22 9.90
CA GLY A 301 23.46 9.50 9.66
C GLY A 301 23.15 10.12 8.30
N LEU A 302 24.12 10.76 7.63
CA LEU A 302 23.96 11.24 6.25
C LEU A 302 24.24 10.15 5.23
N ALA A 303 25.27 9.32 5.46
CA ALA A 303 25.58 8.18 4.61
C ALA A 303 24.43 7.16 4.55
N THR A 304 23.66 7.05 5.65
CA THR A 304 22.39 6.34 5.70
C THR A 304 21.38 6.83 4.65
N LYS A 305 21.40 8.12 4.29
CA LYS A 305 20.48 8.74 3.31
C LYS A 305 20.93 8.58 1.86
N SER A 306 22.18 8.21 1.62
CA SER A 306 22.84 8.27 0.31
C SER A 306 23.40 6.94 -0.17
N GLN A 307 22.78 5.82 0.21
CA GLN A 307 23.23 4.49 -0.21
C GLN A 307 23.11 4.37 -1.74
N ARG A 308 24.26 4.25 -2.42
CA ARG A 308 24.35 3.97 -3.86
C ARG A 308 24.48 2.47 -4.09
#